data_AF-A0A1F5DFA3-F1
#
_entry.id   AF-A0A1F5DFA3-F1
#
_cell.length_a   1.000
_cell.length_b   1.000
_cell.length_c   1.000
_cell.angle_alpha   90.00
_cell.angle_beta   90.00
_cell.angle_gamma   90.00
#
_symmetry.space_group_name_H-M   'P 1'
#
loop_
_entity.id
_entity.type
_entity.pdbx_description
1 polymer ?
#
loop_
_entity_poly.entity_id
_entity_poly.type
_entity_poly.pdbx_seq_one_letter_code
_entity_poly.pdbx_strand_id
1 'polypeptide(L)'
;MRIKNTSRYPNGDILRLVEFASKGTSSERVEIHVKNSKWAFAGRAWHDVGNSSIIKVDDKIDDLIVVRIGSPDKFPMTFKYPGLKRAPKYTLNNWKEAIVSLTAHELYHIKQRRTRKRASEIKAETWAMKKLKEYRNIV
;
A
#
# COMPACT_ATOMS: atom_id res chain seq x y z
N MET A 1 13.90 2.93 0.21
CA MET A 1 12.52 3.38 0.41
C MET A 1 12.51 4.64 1.26
N ARG A 2 11.69 5.63 0.92
CA ARG A 2 11.44 6.82 1.75
C ARG A 2 9.97 6.85 2.17
N ILE A 3 9.68 7.24 3.41
CA ILE A 3 8.30 7.27 3.93
C ILE A 3 7.99 8.68 4.42
N LYS A 4 6.87 9.25 3.96
CA LYS A 4 6.34 10.54 4.40
C LYS A 4 4.95 10.34 4.98
N ASN A 5 4.83 10.53 6.30
CA ASN A 5 3.53 10.45 6.95
C ASN A 5 2.97 11.87 7.19
N THR A 6 1.79 12.12 6.63
CA THR A 6 0.96 13.29 6.93
C THR A 6 -0.46 12.86 7.30
N SER A 7 -0.62 11.62 7.77
CA SER A 7 -1.88 11.10 8.30
C SER A 7 -2.02 11.42 9.79
N ARG A 8 -3.19 11.11 10.35
CA ARG A 8 -3.48 11.22 11.79
C ARG A 8 -2.79 10.16 12.66
N TYR A 9 -2.15 9.16 12.07
CA TYR A 9 -1.60 8.02 12.78
C TYR A 9 -0.14 8.23 13.22
N PRO A 10 0.31 7.63 14.33
CA PRO A 10 1.66 7.81 14.85
C PRO A 10 2.75 7.43 13.83
N ASN A 11 3.76 8.28 13.65
CA ASN A 11 4.87 8.04 12.71
C ASN A 11 5.55 6.68 12.94
N GLY A 12 5.82 6.31 14.20
CA GLY A 12 6.47 5.05 14.52
C GLY A 12 5.65 3.82 14.10
N ASP A 13 4.31 3.88 14.20
CA ASP A 13 3.45 2.83 13.70
C ASP A 13 3.47 2.77 12.17
N ILE A 14 3.37 3.93 11.50
CA ILE A 14 3.41 4.00 10.04
C ILE A 14 4.69 3.40 9.49
N LEU A 15 5.86 3.80 10.02
CA LEU A 15 7.15 3.30 9.56
C LEU A 15 7.22 1.78 9.69
N ARG A 16 6.91 1.24 10.88
CA ARG A 16 6.95 -0.20 11.15
C ARG A 16 6.01 -0.99 10.22
N LEU A 17 4.78 -0.51 10.01
CA LEU A 17 3.79 -1.20 9.18
C LEU A 17 4.15 -1.18 7.69
N VAL A 18 4.65 -0.05 7.19
CA VAL A 18 5.10 0.09 5.79
C VAL A 18 6.33 -0.75 5.52
N GLU A 19 7.32 -0.71 6.42
CA GLU A 19 8.50 -1.57 6.35
C GLU A 19 8.11 -3.05 6.35
N PHE A 20 7.24 -3.46 7.27
CA PHE A 20 6.70 -4.81 7.30
C PHE A 20 6.06 -5.22 5.97
N ALA A 21 5.15 -4.38 5.44
CA ALA A 21 4.43 -4.64 4.20
C ALA A 21 5.36 -4.76 2.97
N SER A 22 6.49 -4.05 3.00
CA SER A 22 7.48 -4.05 1.91
C SER A 22 8.36 -5.28 1.82
N LYS A 23 8.40 -6.14 2.85
CA LYS A 23 9.22 -7.35 2.84
C LYS A 23 8.81 -8.27 1.68
N GLY A 24 9.75 -8.63 0.81
CA GLY A 24 9.52 -9.53 -0.34
C GLY A 24 9.08 -8.84 -1.65
N THR A 25 9.01 -7.51 -1.64
CA THR A 25 8.97 -6.65 -2.83
C THR A 25 10.19 -5.74 -2.86
N SER A 26 10.63 -5.31 -4.04
CA SER A 26 11.68 -4.29 -4.13
C SER A 26 11.04 -2.93 -3.81
N SER A 27 11.52 -2.28 -2.74
CA SER A 27 11.11 -0.94 -2.32
C SER A 27 12.24 0.09 -2.49
N GLU A 28 13.25 -0.26 -3.26
CA GLU A 28 14.36 0.63 -3.63
C GLU A 28 13.85 1.75 -4.52
N ARG A 29 14.30 3.00 -4.28
CA ARG A 29 13.85 4.19 -5.03
C ARG A 29 12.33 4.36 -5.09
N VAL A 30 11.62 3.85 -4.07
CA VAL A 30 10.18 4.09 -3.85
C VAL A 30 10.00 5.07 -2.71
N GLU A 31 9.18 6.11 -2.94
CA GLU A 31 8.67 6.98 -1.88
C GLU A 31 7.21 6.63 -1.57
N ILE A 32 6.85 6.57 -0.30
CA ILE A 32 5.50 6.24 0.15
C ILE A 32 4.95 7.39 0.97
N HIS A 33 3.86 7.99 0.51
CA HIS A 33 3.13 9.03 1.23
C HIS A 33 1.92 8.42 1.91
N VAL A 34 1.87 8.50 3.24
CA VAL A 34 0.72 8.07 4.02
C VAL A 34 -0.11 9.29 4.42
N LYS A 35 -1.39 9.31 4.04
CA LYS A 35 -2.28 10.46 4.17
C LYS A 35 -3.63 10.07 4.77
N ASN A 36 -4.40 11.06 5.21
CA ASN A 36 -5.79 10.86 5.63
C ASN A 36 -6.71 10.59 4.43
N SER A 37 -7.72 9.76 4.64
CA SER A 37 -8.82 9.49 3.70
C SER A 37 -10.18 9.83 4.32
N LYS A 38 -11.15 10.15 3.47
CA LYS A 38 -12.59 10.22 3.81
C LYS A 38 -13.24 8.81 3.80
N TRP A 39 -12.66 7.89 3.04
CA TRP A 39 -13.05 6.47 2.95
C TRP A 39 -12.20 5.61 3.87
N ALA A 40 -12.55 4.33 4.06
CA ALA A 40 -11.75 3.40 4.87
C ALA A 40 -10.29 3.32 4.40
N PHE A 41 -10.04 3.19 3.09
CA PHE A 41 -8.72 3.33 2.51
C PHE A 41 -8.79 3.69 1.02
N ALA A 42 -7.70 4.18 0.45
CA ALA A 42 -7.49 4.31 -0.99
C ALA A 42 -5.99 4.33 -1.29
N GLY A 43 -5.56 3.49 -2.24
CA GLY A 43 -4.17 3.41 -2.68
C GLY A 43 -4.01 3.88 -4.12
N ARG A 44 -2.79 4.27 -4.47
CA ARG A 44 -2.35 4.42 -5.86
C ARG A 44 -0.82 4.38 -5.93
N ALA A 45 -0.31 3.70 -6.94
CA ALA A 45 1.07 3.80 -7.40
C ALA A 45 1.19 4.73 -8.62
N TRP A 46 2.26 5.52 -8.65
CA TRP A 46 2.73 6.30 -9.79
C TRP A 46 4.15 5.84 -10.13
N HIS A 47 4.47 5.89 -11.40
CA HIS A 47 5.70 5.37 -11.96
C HIS A 47 6.45 6.46 -12.72
N ASP A 48 7.76 6.32 -12.81
CA ASP A 48 8.69 7.25 -13.49
C ASP A 48 8.53 8.70 -13.01
N VAL A 49 8.30 8.87 -11.70
CA VAL A 49 7.94 10.16 -11.11
C VAL A 49 9.12 11.12 -11.00
N GLY A 50 10.36 10.64 -11.01
CA GLY A 50 11.56 11.48 -10.97
C GLY A 50 11.67 12.48 -12.12
N ASN A 51 10.94 12.26 -13.22
CA ASN A 51 10.88 13.19 -14.36
C ASN A 51 9.64 14.11 -14.35
N SER A 52 8.83 14.07 -13.28
CA SER A 52 7.59 14.84 -13.20
C SER A 52 7.80 16.17 -12.48
N SER A 53 7.44 17.28 -13.12
CA SER A 53 7.43 18.61 -12.49
C SER A 53 6.24 18.82 -11.52
N ILE A 54 5.23 17.95 -11.57
CA ILE A 54 4.01 18.04 -10.77
C ILE A 54 4.12 17.20 -9.49
N ILE A 55 4.74 16.02 -9.60
CA ILE A 55 4.88 15.09 -8.48
C ILE A 55 6.15 15.42 -7.71
N LYS A 56 5.99 16.07 -6.56
CA LYS A 56 7.10 16.41 -5.67
C LYS A 56 7.55 15.18 -4.85
N VAL A 57 8.61 14.53 -5.30
CA VAL A 57 9.38 13.49 -4.61
C VAL A 57 10.86 13.86 -4.61
N ASP A 58 11.67 13.12 -3.86
CA ASP A 58 13.13 13.25 -3.91
C ASP A 58 13.71 12.83 -5.27
N ASP A 59 14.74 13.51 -5.77
CA ASP A 59 15.32 13.32 -7.11
C ASP A 59 15.81 11.87 -7.36
N LYS A 60 16.08 11.11 -6.29
CA LYS A 60 16.53 9.70 -6.39
C LYS A 60 15.37 8.70 -6.50
N ILE A 61 14.11 9.15 -6.54
CA ILE A 61 12.90 8.31 -6.52
C ILE A 61 12.36 8.07 -7.92
N ASP A 62 12.10 6.80 -8.24
CA ASP A 62 11.51 6.38 -9.51
C ASP A 62 9.99 6.18 -9.41
N ASP A 63 9.50 5.71 -8.26
CA ASP A 63 8.09 5.38 -8.06
C ASP A 63 7.55 6.02 -6.77
N LEU A 64 6.30 6.51 -6.84
CA LEU A 64 5.57 7.04 -5.69
C LEU A 64 4.38 6.14 -5.38
N ILE A 65 4.16 5.82 -4.11
CA ILE A 65 2.90 5.26 -3.62
C ILE A 65 2.23 6.29 -2.73
N VAL A 66 0.92 6.50 -2.90
CA VAL A 66 0.10 7.23 -1.93
C VAL A 66 -0.88 6.27 -1.29
N VAL A 67 -0.71 6.06 0.01
CA VAL A 67 -1.59 5.26 0.87
C VAL A 67 -2.48 6.23 1.65
N ARG A 68 -3.78 6.22 1.41
CA ARG A 68 -4.74 7.04 2.16
C ARG A 68 -5.56 6.16 3.09
N ILE A 69 -5.64 6.52 4.38
CA ILE A 69 -6.31 5.71 5.40
C ILE A 69 -7.39 6.52 6.12
N GLY A 70 -8.58 5.93 6.24
CA GLY A 70 -9.74 6.45 6.94
C GLY A 70 -9.52 6.51 8.45
N SER A 71 -10.43 7.17 9.17
CA SER A 71 -10.40 7.22 10.64
C SER A 71 -10.78 5.85 11.23
N PRO A 72 -10.47 5.57 12.51
CA PRO A 72 -10.74 4.27 13.12
C PRO A 72 -12.20 3.81 13.01
N ASP A 73 -13.18 4.72 13.02
CA ASP A 73 -14.62 4.43 12.84
C ASP A 73 -14.98 3.84 11.47
N LYS A 74 -14.07 3.89 10.49
CA LYS A 74 -14.24 3.26 9.18
C LYS A 74 -13.93 1.77 9.18
N PHE A 75 -13.50 1.22 10.31
CA PHE A 75 -13.14 -0.17 10.48
C PHE A 75 -13.98 -0.84 11.58
N PRO A 76 -14.32 -2.13 11.47
CA PRO A 76 -13.87 -3.05 10.42
C PRO A 76 -14.51 -2.79 9.05
N MET A 77 -13.78 -3.08 7.99
CA MET A 77 -14.27 -2.96 6.60
C MET A 77 -14.04 -4.26 5.85
N THR A 78 -15.09 -4.79 5.23
CA THR A 78 -14.95 -5.93 4.31
C THR A 78 -14.74 -5.43 2.89
N PHE A 79 -13.65 -5.87 2.27
CA PHE A 79 -13.27 -5.52 0.91
C PHE A 79 -13.37 -6.73 -0.02
N LYS A 80 -13.85 -6.47 -1.23
CA LYS A 80 -13.79 -7.37 -2.39
C LYS A 80 -13.69 -6.50 -3.62
N TYR A 81 -12.71 -6.80 -4.48
CA TYR A 81 -12.53 -6.05 -5.71
C TYR A 81 -13.78 -6.17 -6.62
N PRO A 82 -14.41 -5.05 -7.04
CA PRO A 82 -15.56 -5.08 -7.92
C PRO A 82 -15.23 -5.73 -9.27
N GLY A 83 -16.12 -6.57 -9.78
CA GLY A 83 -15.96 -7.22 -11.10
C GLY A 83 -14.95 -8.37 -11.17
N LEU A 84 -14.07 -8.54 -10.17
CA LEU A 84 -13.07 -9.61 -10.17
C LEU A 84 -13.52 -10.80 -9.33
N LYS A 85 -14.18 -11.77 -9.98
CA LYS A 85 -14.75 -12.97 -9.31
C LYS A 85 -13.72 -13.77 -8.50
N ARG A 86 -12.46 -13.83 -8.97
CA ARG A 86 -11.37 -14.59 -8.35
C ARG A 86 -10.55 -13.76 -7.33
N ALA A 87 -10.84 -12.48 -7.16
CA ALA A 87 -10.19 -11.68 -6.14
C ALA A 87 -10.65 -12.16 -4.75
N PRO A 88 -9.73 -12.27 -3.77
CA PRO A 88 -10.10 -12.64 -2.41
C PRO A 88 -11.06 -11.61 -1.81
N LYS A 89 -11.97 -12.09 -0.97
CA LYS A 89 -12.78 -11.26 -0.07
C LYS A 89 -12.18 -11.36 1.32
N TYR A 90 -11.97 -10.23 1.98
CA TYR A 90 -11.39 -10.20 3.32
C TYR A 90 -11.86 -8.99 4.12
N THR A 91 -11.73 -9.09 5.42
CA THR A 91 -12.05 -8.00 6.36
C THR A 91 -10.75 -7.42 6.88
N LEU A 92 -10.68 -6.08 6.91
CA LEU A 92 -9.67 -5.31 7.61
C LEU A 92 -10.27 -4.86 8.94
N ASN A 93 -9.72 -5.32 10.05
CA ASN A 93 -10.26 -5.09 11.39
C ASN A 93 -9.95 -3.68 11.90
N ASN A 94 -8.86 -3.08 11.43
CA ASN A 94 -8.41 -1.76 11.86
C ASN A 94 -7.55 -1.09 10.78
N TRP A 95 -7.17 0.16 11.06
CA TRP A 95 -6.34 0.98 10.18
C TRP A 95 -4.92 0.42 9.98
N LYS A 96 -4.37 -0.34 10.94
CA LYS A 96 -3.03 -0.95 10.81
C LYS A 96 -3.04 -2.04 9.74
N GLU A 97 -4.05 -2.91 9.78
CA GLU A 97 -4.26 -3.93 8.75
C GLU A 97 -4.46 -3.30 7.37
N ALA A 98 -5.18 -2.16 7.31
CA ALA A 98 -5.38 -1.44 6.06
C ALA A 98 -4.07 -0.90 5.47
N ILE A 99 -3.17 -0.35 6.29
CA ILE A 99 -1.84 0.08 5.84
C ILE A 99 -1.05 -1.11 5.31
N VAL A 100 -1.01 -2.22 6.04
CA VAL A 100 -0.25 -3.40 5.64
C VAL A 100 -0.74 -3.94 4.30
N SER A 101 -2.06 -4.17 4.19
CA SER A 101 -2.66 -4.74 2.99
C SER A 101 -2.49 -3.81 1.79
N LEU A 102 -2.85 -2.53 1.94
CA LEU A 102 -2.82 -1.57 0.84
C LEU A 102 -1.38 -1.27 0.37
N THR A 103 -0.44 -1.11 1.30
CA THR A 103 0.97 -0.89 0.94
C THR A 103 1.54 -2.09 0.19
N ALA A 104 1.26 -3.30 0.66
CA ALA A 104 1.70 -4.53 0.00
C ALA A 104 1.10 -4.67 -1.41
N HIS A 105 -0.18 -4.32 -1.58
CA HIS A 105 -0.86 -4.30 -2.86
C HIS A 105 -0.15 -3.37 -3.86
N GLU A 106 0.04 -2.10 -3.49
CA GLU A 106 0.64 -1.09 -4.38
C GLU A 106 2.10 -1.41 -4.72
N LEU A 107 2.88 -1.88 -3.76
CA LEU A 107 4.26 -2.33 -4.01
C LEU A 107 4.31 -3.53 -4.96
N TYR A 108 3.28 -4.38 -4.95
CA TYR A 108 3.22 -5.49 -5.89
C TYR A 108 3.02 -5.00 -7.33
N HIS A 109 2.26 -3.94 -7.55
CA HIS A 109 2.15 -3.32 -8.87
C HIS A 109 3.48 -2.74 -9.36
N ILE A 110 4.24 -2.07 -8.49
CA ILE A 110 5.62 -1.64 -8.82
C ILE A 110 6.47 -2.86 -9.21
N LYS A 111 6.43 -3.94 -8.44
CA LYS A 111 7.15 -5.18 -8.76
C LYS A 111 6.74 -5.75 -10.13
N GLN A 112 5.44 -5.77 -10.44
CA GLN A 112 4.95 -6.22 -11.75
C GLN A 112 5.55 -5.37 -12.87
N ARG A 113 5.46 -4.05 -12.75
CA ARG A 113 6.03 -3.12 -13.73
C ARG A 113 7.53 -3.31 -13.92
N ARG A 114 8.30 -3.27 -12.84
CA ARG A 114 9.78 -3.39 -12.89
C ARG A 114 10.23 -4.73 -13.47
N THR A 115 9.43 -5.79 -13.31
CA THR A 115 9.69 -7.11 -13.90
C THR A 115 9.03 -7.31 -15.26
N ARG A 116 8.52 -6.25 -15.89
CA ARG A 116 7.83 -6.25 -17.20
C ARG A 116 6.65 -7.23 -17.27
N LYS A 117 6.02 -7.52 -16.13
CA LYS A 117 4.82 -8.35 -16.03
C LYS A 117 3.58 -7.47 -16.16
N ARG A 118 2.55 -7.99 -16.82
CA ARG A 118 1.24 -7.33 -16.89
C ARG A 118 0.67 -7.10 -15.48
N ALA A 119 0.13 -5.91 -15.26
CA ALA A 119 -0.58 -5.56 -14.03
C ALA A 119 -1.73 -6.56 -13.78
N SER A 120 -1.89 -6.98 -12.52
CA SER A 120 -2.93 -7.94 -12.14
C SER A 120 -3.36 -7.69 -10.70
N GLU A 121 -4.55 -7.11 -10.57
CA GLU A 121 -5.24 -6.88 -9.28
C GLU A 121 -5.36 -8.17 -8.47
N ILE A 122 -5.70 -9.30 -9.12
CA ILE A 122 -5.83 -10.58 -8.42
C ILE A 122 -4.51 -10.98 -7.76
N LYS A 123 -3.37 -10.82 -8.46
CA LYS A 123 -2.06 -11.16 -7.90
C LYS A 123 -1.63 -10.17 -6.83
N ALA A 124 -1.92 -8.87 -7.01
CA ALA A 124 -1.64 -7.84 -6.01
C ALA A 124 -2.45 -8.09 -4.73
N GLU A 125 -3.75 -8.36 -4.85
CA GLU A 125 -4.62 -8.72 -3.73
C GLU A 125 -4.20 -10.02 -3.04
N THR A 126 -3.82 -11.05 -3.81
CA THR A 126 -3.32 -12.30 -3.23
C THR A 126 -2.04 -12.06 -2.42
N TRP A 127 -1.15 -11.19 -2.90
CA TRP A 127 0.06 -10.80 -2.16
C TRP A 127 -0.26 -9.98 -0.92
N ALA A 128 -1.17 -9.01 -1.03
CA ALA A 128 -1.65 -8.21 0.10
C ALA A 128 -2.25 -9.10 1.20
N MET A 129 -3.05 -10.09 0.81
CA MET A 129 -3.62 -11.08 1.73
C MET A 129 -2.57 -11.95 2.41
N LYS A 130 -1.54 -12.38 1.66
CA LYS A 130 -0.41 -13.10 2.26
C LYS A 130 0.25 -12.23 3.34
N LYS A 131 0.52 -10.96 3.04
CA LYS A 131 1.14 -10.01 4.00
C LYS A 131 0.26 -9.72 5.19
N LEU A 132 -1.04 -9.55 4.98
CA LEU A 132 -2.00 -9.37 6.06
C LEU A 132 -2.04 -10.59 7.00
N LYS A 133 -2.03 -11.81 6.43
CA LYS A 133 -1.96 -13.05 7.22
C LYS A 133 -0.66 -13.15 8.02
N GLU A 134 0.48 -12.84 7.38
CA GLU A 134 1.78 -12.78 8.08
C GLU A 134 1.76 -11.78 9.24
N TYR A 135 1.17 -10.60 9.03
CA TYR A 135 1.04 -9.56 10.07
C TYR A 135 0.22 -10.05 11.25
N ARG A 136 -0.95 -10.65 10.99
CA ARG A 136 -1.85 -11.18 12.02
C ARG A 136 -1.22 -12.28 12.88
N ASN A 137 -0.22 -12.99 12.37
CA ASN A 137 0.44 -14.06 13.10
C ASN A 137 1.51 -13.57 14.09
N ILE A 138 1.83 -12.28 14.08
CA ILE A 138 2.91 -11.69 14.90
C ILE A 138 2.42 -10.56 15.81
N VAL A 139 1.12 -10.33 15.89
CA VAL A 139 0.49 -9.26 16.69
C VAL A 139 -0.53 -9.83 17.66
#